data_AF-A0A8H5FKY1-F1
#
_entry.id   AF-A0A8H5FKY1-F1
#
_cell.length_a   1.000
_cell.length_b   1.000
_cell.length_c   1.000
_cell.angle_alpha   90.00
_cell.angle_beta   90.00
_cell.angle_gamma   90.00
#
_symmetry.space_group_name_H-M   'P 1'
#
loop_
_entity.id
_entity.type
_entity.pdbx_description
1 polymer ?
#
loop_
_entity_poly.entity_id
_entity_poly.type
_entity_poly.pdbx_seq_one_letter_code
_entity_poly.pdbx_strand_id
1 'polypeptide(L)'
;MLRKPLKIVLLGETGVGKSTVIGRLTEGTASSSDQAYPTPNSRKVISHESREYDCDLIEGNNQMGIDFQSVGAFVLVYSVPSRRSLEIAETMYRVLERNSAIPGILVGNKKDVEVSRREVSTEEGVAMSQFLRLPFLESTAYSYVDSYAILELCVSTVALARPPVTPSGHRRSSLVPVPWKHPPLISTAVKSLQAWLLDSSQTRRVSLPQSSSPGISSRPWASRPLPKPPVPPRTRQQSLPTRTEVRRDDLVNDPNGFIVSLSRTMANIRAVSPHLPLSDLYGDITRVFVDISADLAASRVLSSLTSKQAQTVMDALQLVLDYKSASRTRTEQARVLRLLLKLATRYDLFPRSLILPHVAREHTHAVTSGNYGEIWKGRFRGHSVCMKMIKIYQRSDTKRLLRVFAREAIVWSLLEHENLLPFYGIYNLNDASKRICLISPWMENGCIGDYLRRHPGANRHATAIHVCDGLLYLHSQGIVHGDLKGANILVTSSGRACVADFGLSVVIEGEIAPEIGVPSLATGYSSFGGTARWQAPELLDPNIEDAAPTELSDVYSLGCVMYEVS
;
A
#
# COMPACT_ATOMS: atom_id res chain seq x y z
N MET A 1 8.97 -27.05 -45.22
CA MET A 1 9.82 -26.48 -44.15
C MET A 1 9.23 -26.90 -42.82
N LEU A 2 9.96 -27.71 -42.04
CA LEU A 2 9.54 -28.26 -40.75
C LEU A 2 9.15 -27.12 -39.78
N ARG A 3 7.88 -27.03 -39.41
CA ARG A 3 7.43 -26.15 -38.31
C ARG A 3 7.98 -26.76 -37.02
N LYS A 4 8.70 -25.98 -36.22
CA LYS A 4 9.15 -26.42 -34.89
C LYS A 4 7.94 -26.96 -34.08
N PRO A 5 8.12 -28.04 -33.31
CA PRO A 5 7.06 -28.57 -32.46
C PRO A 5 6.58 -27.50 -31.47
N LEU A 6 5.27 -27.47 -31.20
CA LEU A 6 4.70 -26.51 -30.25
C LEU A 6 5.04 -26.99 -28.84
N LYS A 7 5.77 -26.16 -28.08
CA LYS A 7 6.14 -26.45 -26.70
C LYS A 7 5.01 -26.10 -25.73
N ILE A 8 4.44 -27.09 -25.06
CA ILE A 8 3.34 -26.96 -24.10
C ILE A 8 3.88 -27.27 -22.69
N VAL A 9 3.62 -26.38 -21.73
CA VAL A 9 4.04 -26.58 -20.34
C VAL A 9 2.82 -26.83 -19.45
N LEU A 10 2.82 -27.94 -18.71
CA LEU A 10 1.75 -28.26 -17.74
C LEU A 10 2.17 -27.84 -16.33
N LEU A 11 1.31 -27.05 -15.68
CA LEU A 11 1.56 -26.40 -14.40
C LEU A 11 0.42 -26.70 -13.42
N GLY A 12 0.72 -26.80 -12.12
CA GLY A 12 -0.27 -27.04 -11.07
C GLY A 12 0.38 -27.56 -9.79
N GLU A 13 -0.38 -27.59 -8.70
CA GLU A 13 0.10 -28.08 -7.40
C GLU A 13 0.67 -29.52 -7.50
N THR A 14 1.63 -29.86 -6.65
CA THR A 14 2.17 -31.22 -6.56
C THR A 14 1.03 -32.22 -6.28
N GLY A 15 0.99 -33.33 -7.02
CA GLY A 15 -0.02 -34.38 -6.81
C GLY A 15 -1.40 -34.16 -7.48
N VAL A 16 -1.62 -33.06 -8.22
CA VAL A 16 -2.92 -32.80 -8.92
C VAL A 16 -3.19 -33.69 -10.14
N GLY A 17 -2.33 -34.68 -10.43
CA GLY A 17 -2.53 -35.64 -11.52
C GLY A 17 -2.14 -35.15 -12.92
N LYS A 18 -1.23 -34.16 -13.02
CA LYS A 18 -0.67 -33.69 -14.30
C LYS A 18 -0.01 -34.83 -15.10
N SER A 19 0.70 -35.74 -14.42
CA SER A 19 1.31 -36.92 -15.05
C SER A 19 0.27 -37.87 -15.64
N THR A 20 -0.96 -37.88 -15.10
CA THR A 20 -2.09 -38.63 -15.67
C THR A 20 -2.60 -38.00 -16.96
N VAL A 21 -2.68 -36.67 -17.01
CA VAL A 21 -3.03 -35.91 -18.23
C VAL A 21 -2.00 -36.18 -19.34
N ILE A 22 -0.70 -36.15 -19.01
CA ILE A 22 0.39 -36.40 -19.99
C ILE A 22 0.54 -37.88 -20.35
N GLY A 23 0.39 -38.80 -19.39
CA GLY A 23 0.51 -40.23 -19.63
C GLY A 23 -0.44 -40.72 -20.72
N ARG A 24 -1.69 -40.23 -20.70
CA ARG A 24 -2.71 -40.56 -21.72
C ARG A 24 -2.46 -39.91 -23.07
N LEU A 25 -1.87 -38.71 -23.11
CA LEU A 25 -1.40 -38.09 -24.36
C LEU A 25 -0.32 -38.97 -25.05
N THR A 26 0.46 -39.74 -24.28
CA THR A 26 1.53 -40.60 -24.80
C THR A 26 1.10 -42.03 -25.13
N GLU A 27 0.14 -42.60 -24.40
CA GLU A 27 -0.34 -43.98 -24.64
C GLU A 27 -1.09 -44.15 -25.98
N GLY A 28 -1.57 -43.06 -26.60
CA GLY A 28 -2.15 -43.09 -27.95
C GLY A 28 -1.12 -43.22 -29.09
N THR A 29 0.19 -43.11 -28.80
CA THR A 29 1.27 -43.12 -29.80
C THR A 29 2.45 -44.03 -29.46
N ALA A 30 2.57 -44.49 -28.20
CA ALA A 30 3.68 -45.33 -27.76
C ALA A 30 3.42 -46.83 -28.05
N SER A 31 4.37 -47.48 -28.72
CA SER A 31 4.47 -48.95 -28.73
C SER A 31 4.66 -49.47 -27.30
N SER A 32 4.07 -50.62 -27.00
CA SER A 32 3.84 -51.23 -25.67
C SER A 32 5.05 -51.46 -24.74
N SER A 33 6.24 -50.95 -25.05
CA SER A 33 7.46 -51.12 -24.25
C SER A 33 7.90 -49.91 -23.42
N ASP A 34 7.34 -48.71 -23.62
CA ASP A 34 7.70 -47.47 -22.89
C ASP A 34 6.68 -47.07 -21.80
N GLN A 35 6.23 -48.04 -21.00
CA GLN A 35 5.29 -47.81 -19.88
C GLN A 35 5.98 -47.24 -18.63
N ALA A 36 6.65 -46.11 -18.75
CA ALA A 36 7.07 -45.32 -17.59
C ALA A 36 6.18 -44.07 -17.46
N TYR A 37 5.44 -44.00 -16.34
CA TYR A 37 4.77 -42.76 -15.94
C TYR A 37 5.82 -41.65 -15.82
N PRO A 38 5.57 -40.46 -16.38
CA PRO A 38 6.55 -39.39 -16.37
C PRO A 38 6.92 -39.00 -14.93
N THR A 39 8.22 -38.93 -14.66
CA THR A 39 8.75 -38.36 -13.42
C THR A 39 8.57 -36.84 -13.40
N PRO A 40 8.57 -36.19 -12.23
CA PRO A 40 8.51 -34.74 -12.12
C PRO A 40 9.62 -34.08 -12.96
N ASN A 41 9.32 -32.99 -13.69
CA ASN A 41 10.26 -32.29 -14.59
C ASN A 41 10.71 -33.08 -15.83
N SER A 42 9.89 -34.02 -16.30
CA SER A 42 10.14 -34.76 -17.55
C SER A 42 9.59 -34.05 -18.79
N ARG A 43 10.26 -34.25 -19.92
CA ARG A 43 9.84 -33.83 -21.26
C ARG A 43 9.32 -35.04 -22.03
N LYS A 44 8.19 -34.91 -22.74
CA LYS A 44 7.68 -35.92 -23.67
C LYS A 44 7.29 -35.28 -25.01
N VAL A 45 7.52 -36.01 -26.10
CA VAL A 45 7.06 -35.62 -27.44
C VAL A 45 5.80 -36.40 -27.77
N ILE A 46 4.74 -35.70 -28.19
CA ILE A 46 3.45 -36.30 -28.55
C ILE A 46 3.16 -36.02 -30.02
N SER A 47 2.69 -37.03 -30.76
CA SER A 47 2.27 -36.87 -32.15
C SER A 47 0.74 -36.87 -32.27
N HIS A 48 0.17 -35.85 -32.93
CA HIS A 48 -1.26 -35.78 -33.23
C HIS A 48 -1.48 -35.17 -34.61
N GLU A 49 -2.30 -35.80 -35.46
CA GLU A 49 -2.63 -35.35 -36.83
C GLU A 49 -1.39 -34.94 -37.66
N SER A 50 -0.33 -35.76 -37.63
CA SER A 50 0.95 -35.50 -38.32
C SER A 50 1.73 -34.28 -37.84
N ARG A 51 1.49 -33.82 -36.60
CA ARG A 51 2.29 -32.78 -35.92
C ARG A 51 2.83 -33.29 -34.58
N GLU A 52 4.04 -32.84 -34.26
CA GLU A 52 4.70 -33.14 -32.99
C GLU A 52 4.58 -31.97 -32.00
N TYR A 53 4.40 -32.30 -30.73
CA TYR A 53 4.24 -31.38 -29.60
C TYR A 53 5.23 -31.74 -28.50
N ASP A 54 5.98 -30.75 -28.01
CA ASP A 54 6.92 -30.92 -26.89
C ASP A 54 6.21 -30.56 -25.59
N CYS A 55 5.91 -31.55 -24.73
CA CYS A 55 5.25 -31.34 -23.46
C CYS A 55 6.22 -31.44 -22.28
N ASP A 56 6.43 -30.32 -21.59
CA ASP A 56 7.22 -30.26 -20.35
C ASP A 56 6.28 -30.30 -19.13
N LEU A 57 6.50 -31.28 -18.24
CA LEU A 57 5.75 -31.43 -16.99
C LEU A 57 6.48 -30.73 -15.85
N ILE A 58 5.86 -29.75 -15.19
CA ILE A 58 6.51 -29.04 -14.07
C ILE A 58 5.70 -29.19 -12.80
N GLU A 59 6.32 -29.72 -11.73
CA GLU A 59 5.65 -29.93 -10.45
C GLU A 59 5.92 -28.81 -9.43
N GLY A 60 4.86 -28.39 -8.73
CA GLY A 60 4.95 -27.48 -7.59
C GLY A 60 5.26 -26.03 -7.96
N ASN A 61 5.55 -25.21 -6.94
CA ASN A 61 5.90 -23.78 -7.08
C ASN A 61 7.32 -23.56 -7.66
N ASN A 62 7.97 -24.60 -8.19
CA ASN A 62 9.32 -24.53 -8.78
C ASN A 62 9.27 -23.94 -10.20
N GLN A 63 8.92 -22.65 -10.31
CA GLN A 63 9.01 -21.89 -11.56
C GLN A 63 10.46 -21.49 -11.94
N MET A 64 11.44 -21.81 -11.07
CA MET A 64 12.85 -21.41 -11.11
C MET A 64 13.69 -21.99 -12.28
N GLY A 65 13.06 -22.42 -13.39
CA GLY A 65 13.78 -22.96 -14.56
C GLY A 65 12.99 -22.93 -15.87
N ILE A 66 11.85 -22.25 -15.93
CA ILE A 66 11.06 -22.17 -17.16
C ILE A 66 11.68 -21.12 -18.08
N ASP A 67 12.26 -21.56 -19.21
CA ASP A 67 12.62 -20.65 -20.29
C ASP A 67 11.35 -20.19 -21.02
N PHE A 68 10.74 -19.11 -20.52
CA PHE A 68 9.51 -18.52 -21.04
C PHE A 68 9.61 -18.10 -22.51
N GLN A 69 10.80 -17.84 -23.05
CA GLN A 69 10.97 -17.47 -24.47
C GLN A 69 10.73 -18.65 -25.42
N SER A 70 10.85 -19.88 -24.91
CA SER A 70 10.66 -21.11 -25.69
C SER A 70 9.23 -21.69 -25.60
N VAL A 71 8.41 -21.19 -24.68
CA VAL A 71 7.08 -21.75 -24.40
C VAL A 71 6.07 -21.27 -25.44
N GLY A 72 5.40 -22.21 -26.09
CA GLY A 72 4.37 -21.94 -27.08
C GLY A 72 2.97 -21.82 -26.48
N ALA A 73 2.65 -22.60 -25.45
CA ALA A 73 1.41 -22.53 -24.67
C ALA A 73 1.60 -23.11 -23.27
N PHE A 74 0.70 -22.80 -22.34
CA PHE A 74 0.66 -23.45 -21.02
C PHE A 74 -0.72 -24.01 -20.65
N VAL A 75 -0.74 -25.01 -19.78
CA VAL A 75 -1.95 -25.63 -19.23
C VAL A 75 -1.89 -25.57 -17.72
N LEU A 76 -2.85 -24.90 -17.09
CA LEU A 76 -2.99 -24.87 -15.64
C LEU A 76 -3.94 -25.98 -15.19
N VAL A 77 -3.45 -26.87 -14.35
CA VAL A 77 -4.19 -28.04 -13.87
C VAL A 77 -4.47 -27.88 -12.38
N TYR A 78 -5.74 -27.97 -12.01
CA TYR A 78 -6.18 -28.13 -10.62
C TYR A 78 -6.96 -29.44 -10.45
N SER A 79 -7.19 -29.85 -9.22
CA SER A 79 -7.89 -31.08 -8.87
C SER A 79 -9.25 -30.73 -8.27
N VAL A 80 -10.36 -31.22 -8.86
CA VAL A 80 -11.72 -30.88 -8.37
C VAL A 80 -12.02 -31.30 -6.91
N PRO A 81 -11.36 -32.31 -6.32
CA PRO A 81 -11.46 -32.62 -4.88
C PRO A 81 -10.54 -31.79 -3.98
N SER A 82 -9.90 -30.73 -4.49
CA SER A 82 -8.98 -29.90 -3.70
C SER A 82 -9.13 -28.43 -4.06
N ARG A 83 -9.80 -27.66 -3.20
CA ARG A 83 -9.95 -26.20 -3.37
C ARG A 83 -8.60 -25.50 -3.45
N ARG A 84 -7.68 -25.91 -2.58
CA ARG A 84 -6.29 -25.42 -2.52
C ARG A 84 -5.58 -25.50 -3.87
N SER A 85 -5.80 -26.57 -4.63
CA SER A 85 -5.16 -26.73 -5.94
C SER A 85 -5.64 -25.72 -6.99
N LEU A 86 -6.89 -25.24 -6.89
CA LEU A 86 -7.44 -24.19 -7.76
C LEU A 86 -6.82 -22.83 -7.43
N GLU A 87 -6.67 -22.51 -6.15
CA GLU A 87 -6.04 -21.27 -5.66
C GLU A 87 -4.55 -21.19 -6.09
N ILE A 88 -3.87 -22.34 -6.10
CA ILE A 88 -2.49 -22.43 -6.59
C ILE A 88 -2.43 -22.24 -8.12
N ALA A 89 -3.38 -22.80 -8.87
CA ALA A 89 -3.45 -22.59 -10.32
C ALA A 89 -3.65 -21.10 -10.67
N GLU A 90 -4.51 -20.40 -9.93
CA GLU A 90 -4.66 -18.94 -10.05
C GLU A 90 -3.36 -18.19 -9.74
N THR A 91 -2.69 -18.58 -8.65
CA THR A 91 -1.43 -17.96 -8.25
C THR A 91 -0.36 -18.14 -9.34
N MET A 92 -0.27 -19.34 -9.91
CA MET A 92 0.64 -19.64 -11.01
C MET A 92 0.32 -18.81 -12.25
N TYR A 93 -0.96 -18.67 -12.63
CA TYR A 93 -1.36 -17.81 -13.75
C TYR A 93 -0.87 -16.37 -13.58
N ARG A 94 -1.05 -15.79 -12.39
CA ARG A 94 -0.65 -14.40 -12.11
C ARG A 94 0.86 -14.17 -12.26
N VAL A 95 1.68 -15.21 -12.10
CA VAL A 95 3.12 -15.12 -12.37
C VAL A 95 3.42 -15.26 -13.87
N LEU A 96 2.67 -16.10 -14.59
CA LEU A 96 2.80 -16.25 -16.04
C LEU A 96 2.38 -14.99 -16.80
N GLU A 97 1.26 -14.37 -16.40
CA GLU A 97 0.73 -13.13 -17.00
C GLU A 97 1.74 -11.99 -16.98
N ARG A 98 2.61 -11.94 -15.96
CA ARG A 98 3.66 -10.94 -15.83
C ARG A 98 4.83 -11.12 -16.79
N ASN A 99 4.97 -12.30 -17.41
CA ASN A 99 6.21 -12.70 -18.10
C ASN A 99 6.10 -12.94 -19.62
N SER A 100 4.91 -12.98 -20.25
CA SER A 100 4.68 -12.78 -21.70
C SER A 100 3.27 -13.17 -22.13
N ALA A 101 2.83 -12.72 -23.32
CA ALA A 101 1.53 -12.98 -23.96
C ALA A 101 1.32 -14.46 -24.39
N ILE A 102 1.83 -15.42 -23.62
CA ILE A 102 1.75 -16.85 -23.92
C ILE A 102 0.29 -17.29 -23.73
N PRO A 103 -0.33 -17.94 -24.73
CA PRO A 103 -1.68 -18.47 -24.61
C PRO A 103 -1.71 -19.65 -23.62
N GLY A 104 -2.80 -19.77 -22.88
CA GLY A 104 -2.99 -20.93 -22.01
C GLY A 104 -4.44 -21.31 -21.81
N ILE A 105 -4.65 -22.37 -21.03
CA ILE A 105 -5.97 -22.92 -20.70
C ILE A 105 -6.01 -23.37 -19.23
N LEU A 106 -7.22 -23.42 -18.65
CA LEU A 106 -7.47 -23.95 -17.31
C LEU A 106 -8.16 -25.32 -17.40
N VAL A 107 -7.61 -26.33 -16.71
CA VAL A 107 -8.09 -27.70 -16.72
C VAL A 107 -8.39 -28.18 -15.30
N GLY A 108 -9.65 -28.54 -15.05
CA GLY A 108 -10.07 -29.23 -13.84
C GLY A 108 -9.93 -30.74 -13.98
N ASN A 109 -9.02 -31.36 -13.23
CA ASN A 109 -8.78 -32.80 -13.28
C ASN A 109 -9.73 -33.58 -12.33
N LYS A 110 -10.10 -34.79 -12.74
CA LYS A 110 -10.98 -35.76 -12.05
C LYS A 110 -12.47 -35.38 -12.05
N LYS A 111 -12.99 -34.92 -13.20
CA LYS A 111 -14.41 -34.52 -13.35
C LYS A 111 -15.44 -35.60 -12.97
N ASP A 112 -15.02 -36.85 -13.03
CA ASP A 112 -15.80 -38.05 -12.75
C ASP A 112 -15.99 -38.35 -11.26
N VAL A 113 -15.34 -37.59 -10.37
CA VAL A 113 -15.53 -37.73 -8.93
C VAL A 113 -16.96 -37.36 -8.54
N GLU A 114 -17.60 -38.21 -7.72
CA GLU A 114 -18.93 -37.97 -7.17
C GLU A 114 -19.07 -36.56 -6.58
N VAL A 115 -20.21 -35.90 -6.83
CA VAL A 115 -20.46 -34.51 -6.43
C VAL A 115 -20.20 -34.28 -4.94
N SER A 116 -20.51 -35.25 -4.08
CA SER A 116 -20.28 -35.21 -2.63
C SER A 116 -18.80 -35.15 -2.22
N ARG A 117 -17.88 -35.53 -3.11
CA ARG A 117 -16.43 -35.51 -2.89
C ARG A 117 -15.72 -34.40 -3.66
N ARG A 118 -16.46 -33.55 -4.37
CA ARG A 118 -15.92 -32.36 -5.05
C ARG A 118 -15.85 -31.21 -4.04
N GLU A 119 -14.68 -30.60 -3.91
CA GLU A 119 -14.50 -29.34 -3.16
C GLU A 119 -14.64 -28.12 -4.06
N VAL A 120 -14.48 -28.31 -5.38
CA VAL A 120 -14.65 -27.30 -6.40
C VAL A 120 -15.75 -27.74 -7.36
N SER A 121 -16.82 -26.94 -7.43
CA SER A 121 -17.90 -27.18 -8.39
C SER A 121 -17.46 -26.85 -9.82
N THR A 122 -18.14 -27.42 -10.82
CA THR A 122 -17.85 -27.09 -12.23
C THR A 122 -18.08 -25.59 -12.49
N GLU A 123 -19.11 -24.99 -11.88
CA GLU A 123 -19.41 -23.57 -11.99
C GLU A 123 -18.29 -22.70 -11.42
N GLU A 124 -17.68 -23.12 -10.31
CA GLU A 124 -16.53 -22.40 -9.72
C GLU A 124 -15.28 -22.49 -10.59
N GLY A 125 -15.04 -23.64 -11.23
CA GLY A 125 -13.99 -23.80 -12.24
C GLY A 125 -14.20 -22.87 -13.44
N VAL A 126 -15.44 -22.80 -13.95
CA VAL A 126 -15.83 -21.89 -15.05
C VAL A 126 -15.70 -20.42 -14.62
N ALA A 127 -16.13 -20.08 -13.41
CA ALA A 127 -16.01 -18.72 -12.90
C ALA A 127 -14.53 -18.30 -12.79
N MET A 128 -13.66 -19.21 -12.32
CA MET A 128 -12.22 -18.99 -12.31
C MET A 128 -11.67 -18.81 -13.73
N SER A 129 -12.07 -19.65 -14.68
CA SER A 129 -11.58 -19.53 -16.05
C SER A 129 -11.99 -18.21 -16.71
N GLN A 130 -13.22 -17.73 -16.47
CA GLN A 130 -13.70 -16.43 -16.94
C GLN A 130 -12.92 -15.29 -16.30
N PHE A 131 -12.63 -15.40 -14.99
CA PHE A 131 -11.81 -14.44 -14.27
C PHE A 131 -10.39 -14.36 -14.84
N LEU A 132 -9.75 -15.51 -15.09
CA LEU A 132 -8.41 -15.59 -15.70
C LEU A 132 -8.41 -15.33 -17.21
N ARG A 133 -9.60 -15.23 -17.84
CA ARG A 133 -9.79 -15.15 -19.30
C ARG A 133 -9.15 -16.31 -20.06
N LEU A 134 -9.16 -17.50 -19.46
CA LEU A 134 -8.66 -18.73 -20.06
C LEU A 134 -9.82 -19.60 -20.53
N PRO A 135 -9.67 -20.30 -21.68
CA PRO A 135 -10.53 -21.41 -22.03
C PRO A 135 -10.53 -22.47 -20.92
N PHE A 136 -11.67 -23.14 -20.75
CA PHE A 136 -11.90 -24.09 -19.66
C PHE A 136 -12.29 -25.46 -20.17
N LEU A 137 -11.77 -26.49 -19.52
CA LEU A 137 -12.18 -27.87 -19.69
C LEU A 137 -12.07 -28.61 -18.36
N GLU A 138 -12.94 -29.59 -18.10
CA GLU A 138 -12.66 -30.61 -17.09
C GLU A 138 -12.30 -31.95 -17.75
N SER A 139 -11.28 -32.62 -17.23
CA SER A 139 -10.80 -33.91 -17.73
C SER A 139 -11.01 -35.02 -16.69
N THR A 140 -11.19 -36.25 -17.17
CA THR A 140 -11.11 -37.46 -16.34
C THR A 140 -9.84 -38.26 -16.66
N ALA A 141 -9.39 -39.07 -15.71
CA ALA A 141 -8.31 -40.04 -15.93
C ALA A 141 -8.72 -41.22 -16.86
N TYR A 142 -10.02 -41.37 -17.15
CA TYR A 142 -10.58 -42.54 -17.82
C TYR A 142 -10.90 -42.35 -19.31
N SER A 143 -10.80 -41.14 -19.87
CA SER A 143 -11.21 -40.84 -21.25
C SER A 143 -10.09 -40.22 -22.09
N TYR A 144 -9.74 -40.88 -23.21
CA TYR A 144 -8.79 -40.36 -24.19
C TYR A 144 -9.30 -39.11 -24.92
N VAL A 145 -10.62 -38.97 -25.06
CA VAL A 145 -11.27 -37.85 -25.76
C VAL A 145 -10.90 -36.51 -25.11
N ASP A 146 -10.81 -36.48 -23.77
CA ASP A 146 -10.47 -35.27 -23.02
C ASP A 146 -9.02 -34.82 -23.26
N SER A 147 -8.10 -35.76 -23.51
CA SER A 147 -6.68 -35.46 -23.72
C SER A 147 -6.44 -34.81 -25.09
N TYR A 148 -7.11 -35.30 -26.14
CA TYR A 148 -7.03 -34.68 -27.47
C TYR A 148 -7.69 -33.30 -27.49
N ALA A 149 -8.82 -33.14 -26.80
CA ALA A 149 -9.49 -31.84 -26.67
C ALA A 149 -8.58 -30.76 -26.04
N ILE A 150 -7.73 -31.14 -25.07
CA ILE A 150 -6.72 -30.24 -24.47
C ILE A 150 -5.71 -29.76 -25.53
N LEU A 151 -5.21 -30.65 -26.39
CA LEU A 151 -4.26 -30.29 -27.46
C LEU A 151 -4.90 -29.39 -28.52
N GLU A 152 -6.10 -29.75 -29.00
CA GLU A 152 -6.82 -28.95 -29.99
C GLU A 152 -7.14 -27.55 -29.47
N LEU A 153 -7.54 -27.45 -28.20
CA LEU A 153 -7.81 -26.17 -27.56
C LEU A 153 -6.53 -25.34 -27.45
N CYS A 154 -5.41 -25.92 -27.03
CA CYS A 154 -4.11 -25.25 -27.03
C CYS A 154 -3.73 -24.71 -28.41
N VAL A 155 -3.85 -25.53 -29.46
CA VAL A 155 -3.53 -25.14 -30.84
C VAL A 155 -4.41 -23.99 -31.32
N SER A 156 -5.70 -24.07 -31.02
CA SER A 156 -6.68 -23.04 -31.40
C SER A 156 -6.39 -21.72 -30.69
N THR A 157 -6.09 -21.75 -29.39
CA THR A 157 -5.74 -20.55 -28.61
C THR A 157 -4.44 -19.91 -29.11
N VAL A 158 -3.43 -20.71 -29.47
CA VAL A 158 -2.18 -20.22 -30.08
C VAL A 158 -2.41 -19.59 -31.44
N ALA A 159 -3.29 -20.16 -32.27
CA ALA A 159 -3.62 -19.62 -33.58
C ALA A 159 -4.33 -18.27 -33.48
N LEU A 160 -5.24 -18.10 -32.50
CA LEU A 160 -5.96 -16.86 -32.23
C LEU A 160 -5.07 -15.75 -31.63
N ALA A 161 -4.06 -16.13 -30.83
CA ALA A 161 -3.13 -15.18 -30.21
C ALA A 161 -2.12 -14.57 -31.20
N ARG A 162 -1.91 -15.19 -32.36
CA ARG A 162 -1.06 -14.65 -33.43
C ARG A 162 -1.91 -13.78 -34.36
N PRO A 163 -1.49 -12.57 -34.74
CA PRO A 163 -2.22 -11.79 -35.73
C PRO A 163 -2.31 -12.58 -37.04
N PRO A 164 -3.44 -12.52 -37.77
CA PRO A 164 -3.54 -13.16 -39.08
C PRO A 164 -2.43 -12.61 -39.98
N VAL A 165 -1.65 -13.51 -40.57
CA VAL A 165 -0.55 -13.15 -41.46
C VAL A 165 -1.16 -12.49 -42.71
N THR A 166 -1.16 -11.17 -42.77
CA THR A 166 -1.31 -10.46 -44.04
C THR A 166 0.06 -10.41 -44.73
N PRO A 167 0.14 -10.73 -46.03
CA PRO A 167 1.41 -10.71 -46.73
C PRO A 167 1.85 -9.27 -46.99
N SER A 168 3.15 -9.04 -46.77
CA SER A 168 3.97 -7.91 -47.23
C SER A 168 3.98 -6.60 -46.41
N GLY A 169 5.20 -6.08 -46.21
CA GLY A 169 5.46 -4.64 -46.20
C GLY A 169 5.83 -3.98 -44.86
N HIS A 170 7.11 -4.07 -44.48
CA HIS A 170 7.90 -3.09 -43.73
C HIS A 170 7.20 -1.84 -43.14
N ARG A 171 7.26 -1.66 -41.81
CA ARG A 171 8.22 -0.74 -41.11
C ARG A 171 7.94 -0.73 -39.61
N ARG A 172 9.03 -0.66 -38.83
CA ARG A 172 9.05 -0.40 -37.38
C ARG A 172 8.37 0.94 -37.08
N SER A 173 7.43 0.96 -36.14
CA SER A 173 7.15 2.15 -35.33
C SER A 173 7.08 1.75 -33.86
N SER A 174 7.84 2.48 -33.07
CA SER A 174 7.90 2.48 -31.62
C SER A 174 6.50 2.75 -31.04
N LEU A 175 5.93 1.76 -30.36
CA LEU A 175 4.73 1.97 -29.55
C LEU A 175 5.14 2.33 -28.12
N VAL A 176 4.84 3.58 -27.78
CA VAL A 176 4.83 4.15 -26.44
C VAL A 176 4.03 3.24 -25.50
N PRO A 177 4.49 2.93 -24.27
CA PRO A 177 3.67 2.21 -23.32
C PRO A 177 2.49 3.09 -22.90
N VAL A 178 1.28 2.63 -23.20
CA VAL A 178 0.06 3.15 -22.58
C VAL A 178 0.08 2.73 -21.11
N PRO A 179 -0.07 3.64 -20.14
CA PRO A 179 -0.10 3.25 -18.73
C PRO A 179 -1.42 2.52 -18.44
N TRP A 180 -1.33 1.22 -18.20
CA TRP A 180 -2.45 0.41 -17.74
C TRP A 180 -2.69 0.70 -16.25
N LYS A 181 -3.81 1.36 -15.95
CA LYS A 181 -4.33 1.52 -14.59
C LYS A 181 -4.79 0.15 -14.06
N HIS A 182 -4.04 -0.47 -13.15
CA HIS A 182 -4.54 -1.58 -12.34
C HIS A 182 -5.58 -1.07 -11.32
N PRO A 183 -6.72 -1.77 -11.11
CA PRO A 183 -7.43 -1.70 -9.84
C PRO A 183 -6.65 -2.47 -8.74
N PRO A 184 -6.69 -2.06 -7.46
CA PRO A 184 -5.67 -2.44 -6.48
C PRO A 184 -5.90 -3.84 -5.89
N LEU A 185 -5.07 -4.81 -6.27
CA LEU A 185 -4.96 -6.15 -5.64
C LEU A 185 -4.61 -6.10 -4.14
N ILE A 186 -4.06 -4.99 -3.66
CA ILE A 186 -3.55 -4.83 -2.29
C ILE A 186 -4.67 -4.59 -1.27
N SER A 187 -5.73 -3.88 -1.68
CA SER A 187 -6.92 -3.75 -0.84
C SER A 187 -7.53 -5.13 -0.59
N THR A 188 -7.46 -6.04 -1.57
CA THR A 188 -8.07 -7.36 -1.47
C THR A 188 -7.37 -8.22 -0.42
N ALA A 189 -6.04 -8.28 -0.37
CA ALA A 189 -5.33 -9.13 0.61
C ALA A 189 -5.56 -8.67 2.07
N VAL A 190 -5.42 -7.36 2.34
CA VAL A 190 -5.68 -6.82 3.68
C VAL A 190 -7.16 -6.93 4.04
N LYS A 191 -8.08 -6.67 3.10
CA LYS A 191 -9.53 -6.87 3.32
C LYS A 191 -9.91 -8.34 3.48
N SER A 192 -9.22 -9.26 2.80
CA SER A 192 -9.45 -10.71 2.93
C SER A 192 -8.99 -11.20 4.29
N LEU A 193 -7.82 -10.76 4.79
CA LEU A 193 -7.38 -11.05 6.16
C LEU A 193 -8.34 -10.45 7.18
N GLN A 194 -8.76 -9.19 6.99
CA GLN A 194 -9.73 -8.53 7.86
C GLN A 194 -11.08 -9.26 7.86
N ALA A 195 -11.59 -9.64 6.70
CA ALA A 195 -12.83 -10.39 6.55
C ALA A 195 -12.73 -11.76 7.22
N TRP A 196 -11.61 -12.47 7.04
CA TRP A 196 -11.34 -13.76 7.70
C TRP A 196 -11.28 -13.62 9.22
N LEU A 197 -10.64 -12.57 9.75
CA LEU A 197 -10.60 -12.29 11.19
C LEU A 197 -11.99 -11.96 11.75
N LEU A 198 -12.78 -11.18 11.01
CA LEU A 198 -14.15 -10.83 11.40
C LEU A 198 -15.05 -12.08 11.43
N ASP A 199 -14.95 -12.95 10.43
CA ASP A 199 -15.71 -14.20 10.34
C ASP A 199 -15.32 -15.21 11.43
N SER A 200 -14.01 -15.35 11.69
CA SER A 200 -13.46 -16.18 12.78
C SER A 200 -13.85 -15.69 14.18
N SER A 201 -14.16 -14.40 14.34
CA SER A 201 -14.63 -13.84 15.61
C SER A 201 -16.10 -14.15 15.91
N GLN A 202 -16.91 -14.42 14.88
CA GLN A 202 -18.32 -14.80 15.04
C GLN A 202 -18.49 -16.25 15.46
N THR A 203 -17.59 -17.14 15.01
CA THR A 203 -17.63 -18.59 15.31
C THR A 203 -17.14 -18.95 16.72
N ARG A 204 -16.56 -18.01 17.48
CA ARG A 204 -16.04 -18.25 18.85
C ARG A 204 -16.87 -17.64 20.00
N ARG A 205 -18.16 -17.32 19.79
CA ARG A 205 -19.06 -17.00 20.91
C ARG A 205 -19.39 -18.26 21.72
N VAL A 206 -18.50 -18.64 22.63
CA VAL A 206 -18.85 -19.48 23.78
C VAL A 206 -19.66 -18.61 24.74
N SER A 207 -20.88 -19.04 25.02
CA SER A 207 -21.86 -18.42 25.91
C SER A 207 -21.34 -18.41 27.35
N LEU A 208 -21.19 -17.21 27.93
CA LEU A 208 -21.09 -17.04 29.39
C LEU A 208 -22.42 -16.48 29.93
N PRO A 209 -22.86 -16.87 31.15
CA PRO A 209 -24.19 -16.56 31.64
C PRO A 209 -24.34 -15.07 31.97
N GLN A 210 -25.48 -14.50 31.61
CA GLN A 210 -25.87 -13.15 31.97
C GLN A 210 -26.19 -13.07 33.47
N SER A 211 -25.44 -12.27 34.23
CA SER A 211 -25.85 -11.77 35.54
C SER A 211 -26.19 -10.28 35.44
N SER A 212 -27.45 -9.97 35.77
CA SER A 212 -28.07 -8.66 35.84
C SER A 212 -27.55 -7.80 37.01
N SER A 213 -27.26 -6.51 36.77
CA SER A 213 -27.55 -5.27 37.57
C SER A 213 -26.56 -4.13 37.22
N PRO A 214 -26.81 -2.85 37.54
CA PRO A 214 -27.54 -1.89 36.70
C PRO A 214 -26.66 -0.75 36.14
N GLY A 215 -27.10 -0.23 34.99
CA GLY A 215 -26.81 1.08 34.38
C GLY A 215 -25.62 1.91 34.86
N ILE A 216 -24.48 1.76 34.18
CA ILE A 216 -23.50 2.84 34.03
C ILE A 216 -23.37 3.12 32.53
N SER A 217 -23.88 4.28 32.12
CA SER A 217 -23.77 4.82 30.76
C SER A 217 -22.29 5.02 30.39
N SER A 218 -21.69 4.04 29.75
CA SER A 218 -20.38 4.15 29.10
C SER A 218 -20.56 4.55 27.63
N ARG A 219 -20.67 5.87 27.38
CA ARG A 219 -20.46 6.40 26.03
C ARG A 219 -18.95 6.44 25.75
N PRO A 220 -18.45 5.88 24.64
CA PRO A 220 -17.06 6.05 24.23
C PRO A 220 -16.83 7.51 23.84
N TRP A 221 -15.86 8.19 24.46
CA TRP A 221 -15.64 9.63 24.29
C TRP A 221 -14.83 10.03 23.03
N ALA A 222 -14.59 9.10 22.10
CA ALA A 222 -13.74 9.31 20.92
C ALA A 222 -14.36 10.17 19.80
N SER A 223 -15.35 11.03 20.09
CA SER A 223 -16.02 11.84 19.07
C SER A 223 -16.45 13.23 19.56
N ARG A 224 -15.64 13.88 20.39
CA ARG A 224 -15.77 15.34 20.61
C ARG A 224 -14.45 16.06 20.34
N PRO A 225 -14.40 16.99 19.36
CA PRO A 225 -13.30 17.93 19.26
C PRO A 225 -13.25 18.79 20.53
N LEU A 226 -12.04 19.10 21.00
CA LEU A 226 -11.82 20.00 22.14
C LEU A 226 -12.62 21.31 21.97
N PRO A 227 -13.17 21.89 23.06
CA PRO A 227 -13.90 23.15 22.97
C PRO A 227 -12.99 24.26 22.44
N LYS A 228 -13.46 24.94 21.39
CA LYS A 228 -12.81 26.12 20.80
C LYS A 228 -12.84 27.29 21.80
N PRO A 229 -11.86 28.22 21.75
CA PRO A 229 -11.83 29.39 22.61
C PRO A 229 -13.11 30.25 22.47
N PRO A 230 -13.46 31.05 23.50
CA PRO A 230 -14.71 31.81 23.52
C PRO A 230 -14.79 32.79 22.33
N VAL A 231 -15.97 32.83 21.72
CA VAL A 231 -16.30 33.66 20.56
C VAL A 231 -16.39 35.13 21.00
N PRO A 232 -15.66 36.07 20.37
CA PRO A 232 -15.82 37.49 20.65
C PRO A 232 -17.20 37.99 20.15
N PRO A 233 -17.76 39.06 20.75
CA PRO A 233 -19.12 39.50 20.47
C PRO A 233 -19.31 39.90 18.99
N ARG A 234 -20.49 39.52 18.45
CA ARG A 234 -20.94 39.75 17.07
C ARG A 234 -20.70 41.20 16.64
N THR A 235 -19.73 41.39 15.76
CA THR A 235 -19.56 42.62 14.97
C THR A 235 -20.28 42.47 13.63
N ARG A 236 -20.87 43.59 13.15
CA ARG A 236 -21.72 43.78 11.97
C ARG A 236 -21.44 42.84 10.79
N GLN A 237 -22.51 42.30 10.19
CA GLN A 237 -22.50 41.62 8.90
C GLN A 237 -21.88 42.52 7.81
N GLN A 238 -20.60 42.33 7.53
CA GLN A 238 -20.02 42.67 6.24
C GLN A 238 -20.26 41.47 5.32
N SER A 239 -20.79 41.72 4.12
CA SER A 239 -20.89 40.72 3.05
C SER A 239 -19.49 40.16 2.78
N LEU A 240 -19.30 38.87 3.09
CA LEU A 240 -18.00 38.21 2.93
C LEU A 240 -17.68 37.99 1.44
N PRO A 241 -16.42 38.21 1.02
CA PRO A 241 -16.02 37.96 -0.36
C PRO A 241 -16.10 36.45 -0.67
N THR A 242 -16.77 36.11 -1.77
CA THR A 242 -16.98 34.73 -2.24
C THR A 242 -15.86 34.23 -3.16
N ARG A 243 -14.91 35.10 -3.53
CA ARG A 243 -13.74 34.77 -4.38
C ARG A 243 -12.47 35.37 -3.81
N THR A 244 -11.34 34.71 -4.06
CA THR A 244 -10.03 35.25 -3.72
C THR A 244 -9.58 36.31 -4.74
N GLU A 245 -8.93 37.37 -4.26
CA GLU A 245 -8.20 38.33 -5.11
C GLU A 245 -6.83 37.79 -5.53
N VAL A 246 -6.39 36.66 -4.94
CA VAL A 246 -5.07 36.10 -5.16
C VAL A 246 -5.01 35.46 -6.56
N ARG A 247 -4.07 35.91 -7.39
CA ARG A 247 -3.80 35.30 -8.70
C ARG A 247 -2.39 34.73 -8.77
N ARG A 248 -2.24 33.68 -9.58
CA ARG A 248 -0.93 33.08 -9.89
C ARG A 248 0.02 34.10 -10.54
N ASP A 249 -0.49 34.94 -11.43
CA ASP A 249 0.33 35.94 -12.14
C ASP A 249 0.91 37.01 -11.20
N ASP A 250 0.18 37.37 -10.13
CA ASP A 250 0.65 38.35 -9.14
C ASP A 250 1.92 37.84 -8.44
N LEU A 251 2.04 36.52 -8.23
CA LEU A 251 3.26 35.97 -7.63
C LEU A 251 4.49 36.25 -8.49
N VAL A 252 4.36 36.23 -9.81
CA VAL A 252 5.50 36.47 -10.72
C VAL A 252 5.75 37.96 -10.91
N ASN A 253 4.70 38.77 -11.03
CA ASN A 253 4.80 40.19 -11.38
C ASN A 253 4.99 41.11 -10.16
N ASP A 254 4.33 40.79 -9.04
CA ASP A 254 4.42 41.52 -7.76
C ASP A 254 4.35 40.55 -6.57
N PRO A 255 5.49 39.90 -6.22
CA PRO A 255 5.53 38.93 -5.12
C PRO A 255 5.09 39.53 -3.78
N ASN A 256 5.30 40.82 -3.55
CA ASN A 256 4.90 41.49 -2.31
C ASN A 256 3.37 41.68 -2.27
N GLY A 257 2.77 42.17 -3.36
CA GLY A 257 1.32 42.28 -3.51
C GLY A 257 0.63 40.93 -3.34
N PHE A 258 1.16 39.88 -3.96
CA PHE A 258 0.67 38.51 -3.80
C PHE A 258 0.61 38.09 -2.32
N ILE A 259 1.69 38.32 -1.55
CA ILE A 259 1.75 37.94 -0.13
C ILE A 259 0.75 38.74 0.71
N VAL A 260 0.54 40.02 0.40
CA VAL A 260 -0.46 40.86 1.07
C VAL A 260 -1.88 40.33 0.80
N SER A 261 -2.21 40.06 -0.47
CA SER A 261 -3.50 39.50 -0.87
C SER A 261 -3.76 38.12 -0.26
N LEU A 262 -2.72 37.27 -0.21
CA LEU A 262 -2.79 35.96 0.43
C LEU A 262 -3.04 36.08 1.93
N SER A 263 -2.32 36.98 2.62
CA SER A 263 -2.48 37.24 4.05
C SER A 263 -3.89 37.72 4.38
N ARG A 264 -4.44 38.64 3.57
CA ARG A 264 -5.82 39.14 3.70
C ARG A 264 -6.82 38.01 3.50
N THR A 265 -6.63 37.18 2.48
CA THR A 265 -7.50 36.03 2.21
C THR A 265 -7.49 35.03 3.36
N MET A 266 -6.31 34.68 3.90
CA MET A 266 -6.19 33.81 5.07
C MET A 266 -6.85 34.39 6.32
N ALA A 267 -6.71 35.69 6.55
CA ALA A 267 -7.36 36.38 7.66
C ALA A 267 -8.89 36.32 7.54
N ASN A 268 -9.41 36.54 6.32
CA ASN A 268 -10.84 36.39 6.04
C ASN A 268 -11.32 34.98 6.35
N ILE A 269 -10.63 33.94 5.84
CA ILE A 269 -10.97 32.53 6.13
C ILE A 269 -11.04 32.26 7.63
N ARG A 270 -10.06 32.76 8.40
CA ARG A 270 -10.00 32.56 9.86
C ARG A 270 -11.09 33.32 10.61
N ALA A 271 -11.55 34.45 10.08
CA ALA A 271 -12.60 35.27 10.68
C ALA A 271 -14.01 34.69 10.45
N VAL A 272 -14.20 33.83 9.44
CA VAL A 272 -15.51 33.24 9.14
C VAL A 272 -15.80 32.03 10.06
N SER A 273 -17.03 31.99 10.61
CA SER A 273 -17.54 30.87 11.39
C SER A 273 -17.58 29.56 10.56
N PRO A 274 -17.26 28.38 11.13
CA PRO A 274 -17.17 27.09 10.42
C PRO A 274 -18.46 26.60 9.72
N HIS A 275 -19.56 27.36 9.80
CA HIS A 275 -20.87 27.01 9.23
C HIS A 275 -21.21 27.75 7.92
N LEU A 276 -20.33 28.63 7.42
CA LEU A 276 -20.52 29.27 6.10
C LEU A 276 -19.88 28.44 4.97
N PRO A 277 -20.40 28.52 3.73
CA PRO A 277 -19.84 27.82 2.58
C PRO A 277 -18.51 28.46 2.15
N LEU A 278 -17.43 28.09 2.85
CA LEU A 278 -16.05 28.46 2.51
C LEU A 278 -15.50 27.59 1.36
N SER A 279 -16.27 26.63 0.86
CA SER A 279 -15.86 25.68 -0.19
C SER A 279 -15.30 26.38 -1.42
N ASP A 280 -15.89 27.49 -1.82
CA ASP A 280 -15.50 28.23 -3.02
C ASP A 280 -14.16 28.95 -2.80
N LEU A 281 -13.97 29.56 -1.63
CA LEU A 281 -12.73 30.26 -1.29
C LEU A 281 -11.55 29.29 -1.11
N TYR A 282 -11.77 28.14 -0.45
CA TYR A 282 -10.77 27.07 -0.37
C TYR A 282 -10.48 26.48 -1.75
N GLY A 283 -11.51 26.31 -2.58
CA GLY A 283 -11.39 25.83 -3.96
C GLY A 283 -10.53 26.76 -4.81
N ASP A 284 -10.79 28.06 -4.74
CA ASP A 284 -10.05 29.07 -5.51
C ASP A 284 -8.57 29.12 -5.09
N ILE A 285 -8.28 29.13 -3.79
CA ILE A 285 -6.88 29.12 -3.31
C ILE A 285 -6.19 27.81 -3.67
N THR A 286 -6.90 26.67 -3.62
CA THR A 286 -6.36 25.39 -4.06
C THR A 286 -5.92 25.48 -5.53
N ARG A 287 -6.79 26.00 -6.41
CA ARG A 287 -6.48 26.17 -7.84
C ARG A 287 -5.27 27.06 -8.06
N VAL A 288 -5.19 28.19 -7.37
CA VAL A 288 -4.02 29.09 -7.43
C VAL A 288 -2.73 28.34 -7.09
N PHE A 289 -2.70 27.54 -6.02
CA PHE A 289 -1.50 26.77 -5.67
C PHE A 289 -1.20 25.62 -6.63
N VAL A 290 -2.22 24.99 -7.20
CA VAL A 290 -2.06 23.98 -8.25
C VAL A 290 -1.43 24.61 -9.49
N ASP A 291 -1.89 25.78 -9.91
CA ASP A 291 -1.32 26.52 -11.05
C ASP A 291 0.12 26.96 -10.77
N ILE A 292 0.40 27.48 -9.57
CA ILE A 292 1.75 27.83 -9.12
C ILE A 292 2.67 26.61 -9.15
N SER A 293 2.17 25.43 -8.74
CA SER A 293 2.97 24.20 -8.73
C SER A 293 3.35 23.70 -10.13
N ALA A 294 2.57 24.06 -11.15
CA ALA A 294 2.81 23.70 -12.54
C ALA A 294 3.69 24.72 -13.28
N ASP A 295 3.88 25.92 -12.72
CA ASP A 295 4.61 27.01 -13.36
C ASP A 295 6.06 27.13 -12.85
N LEU A 296 7.02 26.98 -13.77
CA LEU A 296 8.45 27.06 -13.49
C LEU A 296 8.90 28.45 -13.01
N ALA A 297 8.35 29.53 -13.57
CA ALA A 297 8.68 30.90 -13.16
C ALA A 297 8.16 31.18 -11.74
N ALA A 298 6.92 30.79 -11.45
CA ALA A 298 6.36 30.89 -10.09
C ALA A 298 7.19 30.07 -9.09
N SER A 299 7.63 28.87 -9.46
CA SER A 299 8.49 28.03 -8.63
C SER A 299 9.86 28.67 -8.32
N ARG A 300 10.42 29.43 -9.27
CA ARG A 300 11.66 30.21 -9.05
C ARG A 300 11.42 31.34 -8.07
N VAL A 301 10.34 32.11 -8.22
CA VAL A 301 10.00 33.19 -7.28
C VAL A 301 9.77 32.67 -5.87
N LEU A 302 9.04 31.56 -5.71
CA LEU A 302 8.86 30.91 -4.41
C LEU A 302 10.18 30.53 -3.74
N SER A 303 11.22 30.24 -4.52
CA SER A 303 12.55 29.86 -4.03
C SER A 303 13.42 31.08 -3.66
N SER A 304 12.99 32.30 -4.00
CA SER A 304 13.65 33.57 -3.73
C SER A 304 12.89 34.49 -2.74
N LEU A 305 11.80 34.01 -2.15
CA LEU A 305 11.07 34.74 -1.11
C LEU A 305 11.93 34.93 0.15
N THR A 306 11.56 35.90 0.98
CA THR A 306 12.08 35.99 2.36
C THR A 306 11.46 34.91 3.24
N SER A 307 12.12 34.53 4.35
CA SER A 307 11.56 33.56 5.31
C SER A 307 10.18 33.94 5.83
N LYS A 308 9.91 35.24 6.04
CA LYS A 308 8.60 35.74 6.50
C LYS A 308 7.51 35.53 5.45
N GLN A 309 7.82 35.77 4.18
CA GLN A 309 6.89 35.55 3.07
C GLN A 309 6.65 34.06 2.86
N ALA A 310 7.71 33.25 2.86
CA ALA A 310 7.62 31.80 2.76
C ALA A 310 6.74 31.23 3.87
N GLN A 311 6.86 31.72 5.11
CA GLN A 311 5.98 31.33 6.23
C GLN A 311 4.50 31.56 5.92
N THR A 312 4.14 32.73 5.37
CA THR A 312 2.76 33.02 4.97
C THR A 312 2.25 32.03 3.93
N VAL A 313 3.08 31.72 2.91
CA VAL A 313 2.70 30.75 1.87
C VAL A 313 2.54 29.34 2.43
N MET A 314 3.46 28.88 3.29
CA MET A 314 3.37 27.55 3.90
C MET A 314 2.14 27.41 4.80
N ASP A 315 1.80 28.43 5.57
CA ASP A 315 0.59 28.41 6.39
C ASP A 315 -0.69 28.36 5.53
N ALA A 316 -0.70 29.01 4.37
CA ALA A 316 -1.80 28.94 3.43
C ALA A 316 -1.91 27.54 2.81
N LEU A 317 -0.79 26.95 2.40
CA LEU A 317 -0.73 25.60 1.86
C LEU A 317 -1.22 24.57 2.88
N GLN A 318 -0.76 24.66 4.13
CA GLN A 318 -1.22 23.78 5.21
C GLN A 318 -2.72 23.95 5.46
N LEU A 319 -3.21 25.19 5.54
CA LEU A 319 -4.64 25.47 5.72
C LEU A 319 -5.50 24.87 4.60
N VAL A 320 -5.00 24.93 3.36
CA VAL A 320 -5.64 24.29 2.20
C VAL A 320 -5.66 22.78 2.35
N LEU A 321 -4.54 22.17 2.76
CA LEU A 321 -4.43 20.72 2.96
C LEU A 321 -5.32 20.21 4.10
N ASP A 322 -5.43 20.97 5.20
CA ASP A 322 -6.28 20.64 6.36
C ASP A 322 -7.78 20.66 6.00
N TYR A 323 -8.17 21.43 4.98
CA TYR A 323 -9.55 21.51 4.53
C TYR A 323 -9.95 20.30 3.67
N LYS A 324 -10.81 19.45 4.24
CA LYS A 324 -11.40 18.28 3.57
C LYS A 324 -12.46 18.72 2.54
N SER A 325 -12.03 18.99 1.30
CA SER A 325 -12.93 19.28 0.17
C SER A 325 -13.22 18.02 -0.64
N ALA A 326 -14.50 17.72 -0.87
CA ALA A 326 -14.93 16.62 -1.74
C ALA A 326 -14.59 16.84 -3.23
N SER A 327 -14.27 18.08 -3.63
CA SER A 327 -13.98 18.45 -5.02
C SER A 327 -12.50 18.29 -5.39
N ARG A 328 -11.59 18.16 -4.41
CA ARG A 328 -10.14 18.11 -4.66
C ARG A 328 -9.71 16.72 -5.13
N THR A 329 -9.01 16.68 -6.25
CA THR A 329 -8.41 15.45 -6.77
C THR A 329 -7.13 15.07 -6.00
N ARG A 330 -6.78 13.78 -5.97
CA ARG A 330 -5.51 13.30 -5.37
C ARG A 330 -4.29 13.99 -5.99
N THR A 331 -4.34 14.27 -7.30
CA THR A 331 -3.26 14.95 -8.03
C THR A 331 -3.05 16.38 -7.53
N GLU A 332 -4.12 17.13 -7.30
CA GLU A 332 -4.04 18.49 -6.75
C GLU A 332 -3.49 18.48 -5.33
N GLN A 333 -3.96 17.56 -4.48
CA GLN A 333 -3.45 17.40 -3.11
C GLN A 333 -1.94 17.10 -3.10
N ALA A 334 -1.49 16.19 -3.96
CA ALA A 334 -0.08 15.84 -4.10
C ALA A 334 0.77 17.03 -4.57
N ARG A 335 0.26 17.87 -5.48
CA ARG A 335 0.94 19.08 -5.95
C ARG A 335 1.11 20.13 -4.85
N VAL A 336 0.03 20.40 -4.11
CA VAL A 336 0.04 21.33 -2.97
C VAL A 336 0.98 20.84 -1.87
N LEU A 337 0.93 19.54 -1.53
CA LEU A 337 1.83 18.93 -0.56
C LEU A 337 3.29 19.02 -1.01
N ARG A 338 3.60 18.70 -2.27
CA ARG A 338 4.97 18.84 -2.81
C ARG A 338 5.49 20.27 -2.70
N LEU A 339 4.65 21.26 -2.96
CA LEU A 339 5.01 22.67 -2.83
C LEU A 339 5.33 23.04 -1.37
N LEU A 340 4.49 22.59 -0.43
CA LEU A 340 4.69 22.79 1.00
C LEU A 340 6.00 22.15 1.48
N LEU A 341 6.24 20.90 1.11
CA LEU A 341 7.47 20.19 1.46
C LEU A 341 8.69 20.88 0.86
N LYS A 342 8.63 21.35 -0.40
CA LYS A 342 9.70 22.11 -1.05
C LYS A 342 10.03 23.39 -0.26
N LEU A 343 9.01 24.15 0.15
CA LEU A 343 9.21 25.38 0.93
C LEU A 343 9.75 25.09 2.33
N ALA A 344 9.17 24.13 3.05
CA ALA A 344 9.63 23.75 4.39
C ALA A 344 11.11 23.33 4.38
N THR A 345 11.49 22.55 3.37
CA THR A 345 12.87 22.08 3.11
C THR A 345 13.82 23.23 2.74
N ARG A 346 13.35 24.21 1.97
CA ARG A 346 14.17 25.33 1.47
C ARG A 346 14.45 26.37 2.55
N TYR A 347 13.45 26.67 3.38
CA TYR A 347 13.51 27.75 4.36
C TYR A 347 13.79 27.26 5.78
N ASP A 348 13.88 25.93 6.01
CA ASP A 348 14.04 25.32 7.33
C ASP A 348 12.92 25.76 8.31
N LEU A 349 11.68 25.78 7.81
CA LEU A 349 10.49 26.26 8.52
C LEU A 349 9.37 25.21 8.50
N PHE A 350 8.42 25.37 9.41
CA PHE A 350 7.22 24.55 9.50
C PHE A 350 5.97 25.43 9.45
N PRO A 351 4.82 24.92 8.97
CA PRO A 351 3.56 25.61 9.13
C PRO A 351 3.29 25.94 10.59
N ARG A 352 2.91 27.19 10.89
CA ARG A 352 2.69 27.65 12.27
C ARG A 352 1.58 26.89 12.98
N SER A 353 0.60 26.36 12.23
CA SER A 353 -0.48 25.53 12.77
C SER A 353 0.02 24.23 13.42
N LEU A 354 1.20 23.74 13.02
CA LEU A 354 1.80 22.55 13.60
C LEU A 354 2.61 22.86 14.87
N ILE A 355 2.96 24.12 15.14
CA ILE A 355 3.78 24.48 16.29
C ILE A 355 2.92 24.55 17.55
N LEU A 356 3.23 23.71 18.53
CA LEU A 356 2.58 23.68 19.83
C LEU A 356 3.26 24.63 20.81
N PRO A 357 2.49 25.45 21.54
CA PRO A 357 3.04 26.23 22.64
C PRO A 357 3.07 25.41 23.93
N HIS A 358 4.08 25.67 24.79
CA HIS A 358 4.09 25.24 26.21
C HIS A 358 3.93 23.73 26.48
N VAL A 359 4.73 22.88 25.83
CA VAL A 359 4.85 21.46 26.22
C VAL A 359 5.86 21.33 27.37
N ALA A 360 5.43 20.76 28.50
CA ALA A 360 6.27 20.58 29.68
C ALA A 360 6.81 19.14 29.72
N ARG A 361 8.10 18.97 30.00
CA ARG A 361 8.69 17.64 30.27
C ARG A 361 8.30 17.19 31.68
N GLU A 362 7.94 15.92 31.85
CA GLU A 362 7.60 15.36 33.18
C GLU A 362 8.83 14.85 33.94
N HIS A 363 9.85 14.38 33.21
CA HIS A 363 11.02 13.72 33.79
C HIS A 363 12.33 14.38 33.37
N THR A 364 13.38 14.13 34.15
CA THR A 364 14.74 14.61 33.92
C THR A 364 15.56 13.71 32.98
N HIS A 365 15.07 12.49 32.72
CA HIS A 365 15.72 11.51 31.85
C HIS A 365 14.73 10.99 30.80
N ALA A 366 15.25 10.55 29.65
CA ALA A 366 14.46 9.91 28.62
C ALA A 366 13.91 8.57 29.10
N VAL A 367 12.70 8.20 28.67
CA VAL A 367 12.12 6.88 28.94
C VAL A 367 12.82 5.81 28.11
N THR A 368 13.08 6.12 26.85
CA THR A 368 13.79 5.26 25.91
C THR A 368 14.75 6.10 25.08
N SER A 369 15.89 5.51 24.73
CA SER A 369 16.86 6.08 23.82
C SER A 369 17.13 5.07 22.70
N GLY A 370 16.91 5.47 21.46
CA GLY A 370 17.13 4.61 20.29
C GLY A 370 17.91 5.31 19.20
N ASN A 371 18.03 4.62 18.05
CA ASN A 371 18.71 5.14 16.86
C ASN A 371 18.02 6.39 16.30
N TYR A 372 16.69 6.46 16.40
CA TYR A 372 15.87 7.54 15.84
C TYR A 372 15.66 8.74 16.78
N GLY A 373 16.17 8.69 18.01
CA GLY A 373 16.00 9.75 18.99
C GLY A 373 15.80 9.27 20.41
N GLU A 374 15.39 10.19 21.27
CA GLU A 374 15.00 9.95 22.65
C GLU A 374 13.49 10.14 22.79
N ILE A 375 12.86 9.22 23.51
CA ILE A 375 11.44 9.32 23.85
C ILE A 375 11.33 9.86 25.27
N TRP A 376 10.65 10.99 25.40
CA TRP A 376 10.38 11.63 26.69
C TRP A 376 8.88 11.67 26.96
N LYS A 377 8.51 11.56 28.24
CA LYS A 377 7.13 11.81 28.69
C LYS A 377 6.98 13.29 29.05
N GLY A 378 5.87 13.88 28.62
CA GLY A 378 5.56 15.28 28.87
C GLY A 378 4.08 15.50 29.16
N ARG A 379 3.71 16.76 29.42
CA ARG A 379 2.33 17.23 29.52
C ARG A 379 2.06 18.32 28.50
N PHE A 380 0.90 18.23 27.87
CA PHE A 380 0.34 19.29 27.04
C PHE A 380 -1.15 19.44 27.34
N ARG A 381 -1.57 20.65 27.74
CA ARG A 381 -2.96 20.96 28.12
C ARG A 381 -3.55 19.98 29.15
N GLY A 382 -2.75 19.55 30.11
CA GLY A 382 -3.17 18.61 31.16
C GLY A 382 -3.15 17.13 30.77
N HIS A 383 -2.79 16.79 29.53
CA HIS A 383 -2.71 15.40 29.07
C HIS A 383 -1.27 14.93 28.94
N SER A 384 -1.03 13.65 29.26
CA SER A 384 0.25 12.97 29.03
C SER A 384 0.53 12.87 27.53
N VAL A 385 1.74 13.28 27.13
CA VAL A 385 2.21 13.24 25.74
C VAL A 385 3.55 12.55 25.63
N CYS A 386 3.78 11.94 24.47
CA CYS A 386 5.09 11.50 24.03
C CYS A 386 5.80 12.67 23.32
N MET A 387 7.06 12.88 23.66
CA MET A 387 7.94 13.83 22.98
C MET A 387 9.08 13.02 22.36
N LYS A 388 9.00 12.80 21.05
CA LYS A 388 10.07 12.16 20.26
C LYS A 388 11.10 13.25 19.92
N MET A 389 12.19 13.25 20.68
CA MET A 389 13.26 14.22 20.60
C MET A 389 14.39 13.68 19.74
N ILE A 390 14.74 14.43 18.71
CA ILE A 390 15.74 13.99 17.75
C ILE A 390 17.15 14.23 18.30
N LYS A 391 18.02 13.22 18.17
CA LYS A 391 19.45 13.37 18.46
C LYS A 391 20.17 13.95 17.24
N ILE A 392 20.78 15.12 17.41
CA ILE A 392 21.61 15.77 16.39
C ILE A 392 23.06 15.53 16.78
N TYR A 393 23.70 14.53 16.19
CA TYR A 393 25.06 14.12 16.57
C TYR A 393 26.17 14.96 15.91
N GLN A 394 25.92 15.60 14.77
CA GLN A 394 26.92 16.43 14.05
C GLN A 394 26.29 17.63 13.30
N ARG A 395 27.04 18.74 13.19
CA ARG A 395 26.60 20.00 12.54
C ARG A 395 26.37 19.86 11.03
N SER A 396 27.16 19.04 10.34
CA SER A 396 27.06 18.79 8.88
C SER A 396 25.75 18.10 8.50
N ASP A 397 25.23 17.22 9.35
CA ASP A 397 23.97 16.50 9.11
C ASP A 397 22.72 17.24 9.60
N THR A 398 22.87 18.33 10.34
CA THR A 398 21.74 19.01 10.99
C THR A 398 20.70 19.49 9.97
N LYS A 399 21.11 20.08 8.85
CA LYS A 399 20.17 20.51 7.79
C LYS A 399 19.48 19.34 7.11
N ARG A 400 20.21 18.26 6.82
CA ARG A 400 19.64 17.05 6.20
C ARG A 400 18.60 16.42 7.12
N LEU A 401 18.92 16.30 8.40
CA LEU A 401 18.03 15.81 9.45
C LEU A 401 16.78 16.68 9.54
N LEU A 402 16.92 18.01 9.67
CA LEU A 402 15.79 18.94 9.72
C LEU A 402 14.85 18.82 8.51
N ARG A 403 15.38 18.61 7.30
CA ARG A 403 14.57 18.35 6.09
C ARG A 403 13.75 17.07 6.20
N VAL A 404 14.34 15.99 6.69
CA VAL A 404 13.63 14.72 6.93
C VAL A 404 12.52 14.91 7.96
N PHE A 405 12.78 15.66 9.03
CA PHE A 405 11.79 15.94 10.07
C PHE A 405 10.65 16.86 9.62
N ALA A 406 10.95 17.86 8.77
CA ALA A 406 9.92 18.68 8.14
C ALA A 406 8.94 17.82 7.34
N ARG A 407 9.46 16.85 6.59
CA ARG A 407 8.62 15.91 5.85
C ARG A 407 7.81 15.02 6.80
N GLU A 408 8.44 14.45 7.83
CA GLU A 408 7.76 13.60 8.82
C GLU A 408 6.60 14.35 9.49
N ALA A 409 6.86 15.53 10.05
CA ALA A 409 5.80 16.28 10.72
C ALA A 409 4.66 16.70 9.79
N ILE A 410 4.97 17.17 8.58
CA ILE A 410 3.95 17.63 7.62
C ILE A 410 3.09 16.45 7.16
N VAL A 411 3.69 15.34 6.74
CA VAL A 411 2.92 14.18 6.27
C VAL A 411 2.12 13.57 7.42
N TRP A 412 2.71 13.42 8.60
CA TRP A 412 2.00 12.90 9.78
C TRP A 412 0.80 13.78 10.16
N SER A 413 0.91 15.10 10.02
CA SER A 413 -0.21 16.02 10.29
C SER A 413 -1.42 15.84 9.38
N LEU A 414 -1.24 15.21 8.21
CA LEU A 414 -2.31 14.97 7.24
C LEU A 414 -2.98 13.60 7.41
N LEU A 415 -2.45 12.76 8.29
CA LEU A 415 -2.93 11.40 8.53
C LEU A 415 -3.84 11.37 9.74
N GLU A 416 -5.08 10.92 9.54
CA GLU A 416 -6.10 10.86 10.57
C GLU A 416 -6.88 9.55 10.43
N HIS A 417 -6.63 8.64 11.38
CA HIS A 417 -7.31 7.35 11.45
C HIS A 417 -7.24 6.81 12.88
N GLU A 418 -8.29 6.11 13.34
CA GLU A 418 -8.36 5.63 14.74
C GLU A 418 -7.27 4.60 15.10
N ASN A 419 -6.71 3.94 14.08
CA ASN A 419 -5.65 2.94 14.22
C ASN A 419 -4.28 3.41 13.71
N LEU A 420 -4.08 4.73 13.59
CA LEU A 420 -2.77 5.33 13.47
C LEU A 420 -2.46 6.13 14.73
N LEU A 421 -1.17 6.23 15.09
CA LEU A 421 -0.74 7.08 16.19
C LEU A 421 -1.07 8.54 15.83
N PRO A 422 -1.87 9.25 16.64
CA PRO A 422 -2.21 10.64 16.35
C PRO A 422 -1.00 11.57 16.45
N PHE A 423 -0.94 12.56 15.57
CA PHE A 423 0.03 13.66 15.68
C PHE A 423 -0.61 14.88 16.33
N TYR A 424 0.04 15.45 17.34
CA TYR A 424 -0.41 16.69 17.95
C TYR A 424 0.32 17.91 17.38
N GLY A 425 1.58 17.75 16.98
CA GLY A 425 2.36 18.83 16.41
C GLY A 425 3.82 18.79 16.80
N ILE A 426 4.49 19.91 16.61
CA ILE A 426 5.91 20.12 16.82
C ILE A 426 6.09 21.02 18.03
N TYR A 427 7.02 20.66 18.91
CA TYR A 427 7.46 21.53 19.98
C TYR A 427 8.93 21.89 19.80
N ASN A 428 9.21 23.19 19.80
CA ASN A 428 10.58 23.69 19.85
C ASN A 428 11.01 23.77 21.31
N LEU A 429 12.07 23.05 21.67
CA LEU A 429 12.64 23.17 23.01
C LEU A 429 13.20 24.57 23.20
N ASN A 430 12.65 25.28 24.19
CA ASN A 430 13.15 26.57 24.66
C ASN A 430 14.40 26.41 25.55
N ASP A 431 15.31 25.53 25.18
CA ASP A 431 16.61 25.35 25.85
C ASP A 431 17.76 25.69 24.88
N ALA A 432 19.00 25.68 25.39
CA ALA A 432 20.18 26.00 24.58
C ALA A 432 20.38 25.08 23.36
N SER A 433 19.72 23.91 23.34
CA SER A 433 19.87 22.92 22.27
C SER A 433 19.01 23.22 21.03
N LYS A 434 17.96 24.06 21.16
CA LYS A 434 16.99 24.38 20.08
C LYS A 434 16.47 23.13 19.35
N ARG A 435 16.41 21.98 20.03
CA ARG A 435 15.98 20.72 19.44
C ARG A 435 14.48 20.73 19.16
N ILE A 436 14.10 20.00 18.13
CA ILE A 436 12.71 19.83 17.71
C ILE A 436 12.18 18.52 18.30
N CYS A 437 10.96 18.56 18.81
CA CYS A 437 10.23 17.39 19.30
C CYS A 437 8.96 17.19 18.47
N LEU A 438 8.73 15.95 18.06
CA LEU A 438 7.43 15.52 17.54
C LEU A 438 6.56 15.07 18.70
N ILE A 439 5.33 15.59 18.76
CA ILE A 439 4.41 15.41 19.88
C ILE A 439 3.25 14.52 19.44
N SER A 440 3.01 13.46 20.20
CA SER A 440 1.90 12.52 20.03
C SER A 440 1.28 12.20 21.41
N PRO A 441 0.12 11.54 21.49
CA PRO A 441 -0.37 11.06 22.78
C PRO A 441 0.61 10.06 23.38
N TRP A 442 0.68 10.05 24.71
CA TRP A 442 1.38 9.00 25.44
C TRP A 442 0.53 7.72 25.47
N MET A 443 1.09 6.61 24.97
CA MET A 443 0.40 5.33 24.87
C MET A 443 0.69 4.48 26.12
N GLU A 444 -0.18 4.58 27.13
CA GLU A 444 0.03 3.97 28.46
C GLU A 444 0.25 2.45 28.43
N ASN A 445 -0.29 1.76 27.41
CA ASN A 445 -0.12 0.32 27.27
C ASN A 445 1.13 -0.08 26.47
N GLY A 446 1.97 0.87 26.04
CA GLY A 446 3.24 0.58 25.36
C GLY A 446 3.03 -0.06 23.99
N CYS A 447 4.00 -0.86 23.54
CA CYS A 447 3.89 -1.61 22.29
C CYS A 447 3.01 -2.85 22.42
N ILE A 448 2.54 -3.38 21.29
CA ILE A 448 1.59 -4.50 21.23
C ILE A 448 2.14 -5.76 21.92
N GLY A 449 3.44 -6.05 21.78
CA GLY A 449 4.08 -7.20 22.41
C GLY A 449 4.06 -7.11 23.93
N ASP A 450 4.42 -5.95 24.49
CA ASP A 450 4.38 -5.71 25.95
C ASP A 450 2.94 -5.72 26.49
N TYR A 451 2.01 -5.17 25.72
CA TYR A 451 0.60 -5.14 26.07
C TYR A 451 0.02 -6.56 26.17
N LEU A 452 0.21 -7.39 25.15
CA LEU A 452 -0.35 -8.75 25.12
C LEU A 452 0.29 -9.69 26.14
N ARG A 453 1.57 -9.50 26.47
CA ARG A 453 2.22 -10.19 27.59
C ARG A 453 1.56 -9.87 28.93
N ARG A 454 1.23 -8.60 29.17
CA ARG A 454 0.56 -8.14 30.40
C ARG A 454 -0.93 -8.45 30.43
N HIS A 455 -1.56 -8.64 29.27
CA HIS A 455 -2.98 -8.91 29.13
C HIS A 455 -3.23 -10.18 28.30
N PRO A 456 -2.97 -11.39 28.85
CA PRO A 456 -3.09 -12.64 28.09
C PRO A 456 -4.50 -12.88 27.54
N GLY A 457 -5.53 -12.35 28.21
CA GLY A 457 -6.94 -12.44 27.78
C GLY A 457 -7.39 -11.34 26.81
N ALA A 458 -6.50 -10.45 26.36
CA ALA A 458 -6.85 -9.45 25.37
C ALA A 458 -7.31 -10.10 24.05
N ASN A 459 -8.29 -9.49 23.38
CA ASN A 459 -8.78 -9.99 22.11
C ASN A 459 -7.77 -9.73 20.98
N ARG A 460 -6.87 -10.70 20.76
CA ARG A 460 -5.83 -10.66 19.73
C ARG A 460 -6.39 -10.48 18.31
N HIS A 461 -7.57 -11.02 18.02
CA HIS A 461 -8.23 -10.85 16.72
C HIS A 461 -8.63 -9.39 16.50
N ALA A 462 -9.25 -8.75 17.50
CA ALA A 462 -9.57 -7.33 17.43
C ALA A 462 -8.31 -6.47 17.30
N THR A 463 -7.23 -6.82 18.01
CA THR A 463 -5.93 -6.15 17.87
C THR A 463 -5.34 -6.29 16.47
N ALA A 464 -5.42 -7.48 15.85
CA ALA A 464 -4.98 -7.71 14.49
C ALA A 464 -5.78 -6.88 13.46
N ILE A 465 -7.11 -6.81 13.63
CA ILE A 465 -7.99 -5.99 12.78
C ILE A 465 -7.58 -4.52 12.85
N HIS A 466 -7.35 -3.98 14.05
CA HIS A 466 -6.88 -2.61 14.23
C HIS A 466 -5.59 -2.32 13.44
N VAL A 467 -4.61 -3.22 13.49
CA VAL A 467 -3.35 -3.05 12.73
C VAL A 467 -3.61 -3.07 11.22
N CYS A 468 -4.48 -3.97 10.75
CA CYS A 468 -4.89 -4.04 9.34
C CYS A 468 -5.58 -2.75 8.88
N ASP A 469 -6.49 -2.20 9.69
CA ASP A 469 -7.20 -0.95 9.37
C ASP A 469 -6.24 0.24 9.27
N GLY A 470 -5.28 0.34 10.19
CA GLY A 470 -4.23 1.36 10.15
C GLY A 470 -3.37 1.25 8.88
N LEU A 471 -2.96 0.03 8.53
CA LEU A 471 -2.13 -0.22 7.34
C LEU A 471 -2.90 0.02 6.04
N LEU A 472 -4.16 -0.44 5.95
CA LEU A 472 -5.03 -0.19 4.80
C LEU A 472 -5.25 1.31 4.59
N TYR A 473 -5.42 2.06 5.67
CA TYR A 473 -5.51 3.52 5.59
C TYR A 473 -4.23 4.12 5.01
N LEU A 474 -3.04 3.73 5.49
CA LEU A 474 -1.76 4.22 4.94
C LEU A 474 -1.62 3.94 3.44
N HIS A 475 -1.88 2.69 3.03
CA HIS A 475 -1.84 2.30 1.61
C HIS A 475 -2.88 3.07 0.78
N SER A 476 -4.07 3.36 1.34
CA SER A 476 -5.08 4.19 0.66
C SER A 476 -4.61 5.63 0.39
N GLN A 477 -3.67 6.13 1.21
CA GLN A 477 -2.99 7.42 1.07
C GLN A 477 -1.72 7.33 0.20
N GLY A 478 -1.37 6.14 -0.33
CA GLY A 478 -0.15 5.90 -1.11
C GLY A 478 1.12 5.88 -0.26
N ILE A 479 1.01 5.57 1.04
CA ILE A 479 2.14 5.53 1.97
C ILE A 479 2.43 4.07 2.32
N VAL A 480 3.65 3.63 1.99
CA VAL A 480 4.22 2.36 2.45
C VAL A 480 4.85 2.60 3.83
N HIS A 481 4.55 1.74 4.81
CA HIS A 481 5.14 1.83 6.13
C HIS A 481 6.64 1.50 6.11
N GLY A 482 7.04 0.39 5.49
CA GLY A 482 8.43 -0.01 5.26
C GLY A 482 9.25 -0.48 6.48
N ASP A 483 8.68 -0.45 7.68
CA ASP A 483 9.31 -0.87 8.94
C ASP A 483 8.26 -1.38 9.94
N LEU A 484 7.22 -2.05 9.46
CA LEU A 484 6.13 -2.54 10.32
C LEU A 484 6.64 -3.68 11.20
N LYS A 485 6.47 -3.55 12.52
CA LYS A 485 6.86 -4.54 13.53
C LYS A 485 6.08 -4.33 14.83
N GLY A 486 6.06 -5.31 15.73
CA GLY A 486 5.35 -5.19 17.01
C GLY A 486 5.75 -3.96 17.83
N ALA A 487 7.04 -3.59 17.81
CA ALA A 487 7.53 -2.39 18.49
C ALA A 487 6.95 -1.08 17.95
N ASN A 488 6.53 -1.04 16.69
CA ASN A 488 5.95 0.12 16.01
C ASN A 488 4.40 0.10 16.06
N ILE A 489 3.81 -0.79 16.86
CA ILE A 489 2.36 -0.82 17.09
C ILE A 489 2.13 -0.50 18.56
N LEU A 490 1.60 0.68 18.84
CA LEU A 490 1.34 1.15 20.18
C LEU A 490 -0.12 0.91 20.58
N VAL A 491 -0.35 0.69 21.87
CA VAL A 491 -1.69 0.39 22.40
C VAL A 491 -2.17 1.53 23.28
N THR A 492 -3.37 2.03 23.00
CA THR A 492 -4.03 3.07 23.79
C THR A 492 -4.42 2.55 25.17
N SER A 493 -4.76 3.44 26.10
CA SER A 493 -5.32 3.06 27.40
C SER A 493 -6.61 2.25 27.30
N SER A 494 -7.37 2.38 26.20
CA SER A 494 -8.58 1.60 25.92
C SER A 494 -8.32 0.25 25.23
N GLY A 495 -7.05 -0.14 25.05
CA GLY A 495 -6.69 -1.43 24.43
C GLY A 495 -6.75 -1.45 22.90
N ARG A 496 -6.87 -0.29 22.25
CA ARG A 496 -6.86 -0.17 20.79
C ARG A 496 -5.42 -0.11 20.28
N ALA A 497 -5.12 -0.86 19.23
CA ALA A 497 -3.81 -0.81 18.57
C ALA A 497 -3.77 0.29 17.51
N CYS A 498 -2.64 1.00 17.49
CA CYS A 498 -2.36 2.09 16.58
C CYS A 498 -0.97 1.88 15.97
N VAL A 499 -0.89 1.90 14.66
CA VAL A 499 0.38 1.84 13.93
C VAL A 499 1.11 3.18 14.11
N ALA A 500 2.39 3.12 14.45
CA ALA A 500 3.28 4.25 14.73
C ALA A 500 4.55 4.14 13.87
N ASP A 501 5.36 5.20 13.82
CA ASP A 501 6.64 5.22 13.10
C ASP A 501 6.55 4.69 11.65
N PHE A 502 5.41 4.92 10.99
CA PHE A 502 5.22 4.60 9.59
C PHE A 502 6.16 5.45 8.74
N GLY A 503 6.77 4.84 7.73
CA GLY A 503 7.89 5.36 6.93
C GLY A 503 7.65 6.77 6.39
N LEU A 504 8.02 7.76 7.19
CA LEU A 504 8.01 9.17 6.82
C LEU A 504 9.43 9.71 6.59
N SER A 505 10.43 8.82 6.64
CA SER A 505 11.85 9.14 6.57
C SER A 505 12.59 8.29 5.54
N VAL A 506 12.74 8.87 4.33
CA VAL A 506 13.97 9.04 3.52
C VAL A 506 13.61 9.03 2.03
N VAL A 507 13.87 10.16 1.36
CA VAL A 507 14.08 10.21 -0.10
C VAL A 507 15.45 10.83 -0.26
N ILE A 508 16.39 10.03 -0.75
CA ILE A 508 17.71 10.46 -1.21
C ILE A 508 17.48 11.35 -2.46
N GLU A 509 18.32 12.37 -2.63
CA GLU A 509 18.30 13.28 -3.77
C GLU A 509 18.32 12.50 -5.10
N GLY A 510 17.15 12.39 -5.72
CA GLY A 510 16.89 11.77 -7.02
C GLY A 510 15.50 12.22 -7.48
N GLU A 511 15.35 12.47 -8.77
CA GLU A 511 14.19 13.16 -9.35
C GLU A 511 12.85 12.55 -8.89
N ILE A 512 11.94 13.46 -8.52
CA ILE A 512 10.58 13.17 -8.08
C ILE A 512 9.87 12.42 -9.21
N ALA A 513 9.58 11.13 -9.01
CA ALA A 513 8.91 10.31 -10.02
C ALA A 513 7.56 10.94 -10.49
N PRO A 514 7.18 10.80 -11.77
CA PRO A 514 6.25 11.73 -12.39
C PRO A 514 4.76 11.52 -12.04
N GLU A 515 4.34 10.33 -11.57
CA GLU A 515 2.91 9.99 -11.66
C GLU A 515 2.10 9.88 -10.37
N ILE A 516 2.67 9.74 -9.17
CA ILE A 516 1.92 9.86 -7.90
C ILE A 516 2.88 10.39 -6.84
N GLY A 517 3.02 11.72 -6.75
CA GLY A 517 4.06 12.32 -5.90
C GLY A 517 3.59 12.64 -4.48
N VAL A 518 3.38 11.60 -3.68
CA VAL A 518 4.19 11.47 -2.46
C VAL A 518 5.22 10.41 -2.83
N PRO A 519 6.54 10.68 -2.76
CA PRO A 519 7.53 9.63 -3.01
C PRO A 519 7.17 8.40 -2.20
N SER A 520 7.50 7.19 -2.67
CA SER A 520 7.58 6.06 -1.76
C SER A 520 8.51 6.52 -0.63
N LEU A 521 7.95 6.85 0.54
CA LEU A 521 8.70 7.37 1.71
C LEU A 521 9.42 6.21 2.42
N ALA A 522 9.78 5.21 1.62
CA ALA A 522 10.34 3.96 2.02
C ALA A 522 11.65 4.22 2.76
N THR A 523 11.73 3.67 3.97
CA THR A 523 12.89 3.79 4.84
C THR A 523 14.10 3.10 4.21
N GLY A 524 14.88 3.85 3.46
CA GLY A 524 16.25 3.50 3.08
C GLY A 524 17.20 3.73 4.25
N TYR A 525 17.16 2.85 5.24
CA TYR A 525 18.27 2.61 6.17
C TYR A 525 18.64 1.13 6.09
N SER A 526 19.35 0.75 5.02
CA SER A 526 20.22 -0.42 5.05
C SER A 526 21.49 -0.03 5.80
N SER A 527 21.62 -0.51 7.04
CA SER A 527 22.91 -0.80 7.66
C SER A 527 22.67 -1.59 8.95
N PHE A 528 22.80 -2.91 8.83
CA PHE A 528 23.23 -3.86 9.86
C PHE A 528 22.75 -3.62 11.30
N GLY A 529 21.68 -4.33 11.67
CA GLY A 529 21.40 -4.67 13.08
C GLY A 529 20.05 -4.18 13.59
N GLY A 530 19.02 -5.04 13.55
CA GLY A 530 17.83 -4.86 14.39
C GLY A 530 16.52 -5.41 13.84
N THR A 531 16.16 -5.11 12.58
CA THR A 531 14.78 -5.34 12.07
C THR A 531 14.65 -6.42 10.99
N ALA A 532 15.72 -7.09 10.59
CA ALA A 532 15.70 -8.06 9.48
C ALA A 532 14.60 -9.15 9.59
N ARG A 533 14.17 -9.48 10.81
CA ARG A 533 13.12 -10.50 11.08
C ARG A 533 11.75 -10.19 10.51
N TRP A 534 11.42 -8.91 10.29
CA TRP A 534 10.13 -8.50 9.70
C TRP A 534 10.29 -8.03 8.24
N GLN A 535 11.50 -7.97 7.71
CA GLN A 535 11.74 -7.52 6.34
C GLN A 535 11.37 -8.59 5.34
N ALA A 536 10.68 -8.17 4.28
CA ALA A 536 10.30 -9.04 3.20
C ALA A 536 11.53 -9.53 2.41
N PRO A 537 11.52 -10.76 1.85
CA PRO A 537 12.69 -11.35 1.21
C PRO A 537 13.27 -10.50 0.09
N GLU A 538 12.44 -9.80 -0.68
CA GLU A 538 12.87 -8.90 -1.75
C GLU A 538 13.70 -7.72 -1.26
N LEU A 539 13.59 -7.33 0.01
CA LEU A 539 14.40 -6.27 0.63
C LEU A 539 15.74 -6.79 1.18
N LEU A 540 15.92 -8.10 1.21
CA LEU A 540 17.11 -8.77 1.72
C LEU A 540 17.94 -9.40 0.60
N ASP A 541 17.42 -9.42 -0.64
CA ASP A 541 18.10 -10.01 -1.79
C ASP A 541 19.28 -9.12 -2.22
N PRO A 542 20.54 -9.59 -2.07
CA PRO A 542 21.71 -8.81 -2.46
C PRO A 542 21.81 -8.59 -3.98
N ASN A 543 21.02 -9.31 -4.80
CA ASN A 543 21.00 -9.14 -6.24
C ASN A 543 20.05 -8.02 -6.71
N ILE A 544 19.25 -7.46 -5.80
CA ILE A 544 18.36 -6.33 -6.10
C ILE A 544 19.03 -5.04 -5.59
N GLU A 545 19.71 -4.35 -6.50
CA GLU A 545 20.20 -2.99 -6.23
C GLU A 545 19.00 -2.05 -5.97
N ASP A 546 19.13 -1.19 -4.96
CA ASP A 546 18.12 -0.21 -4.55
C ASP A 546 16.72 -0.78 -4.21
N ALA A 547 16.67 -1.98 -3.63
CA ALA A 547 15.42 -2.57 -3.14
C ALA A 547 14.68 -1.60 -2.19
N ALA A 548 13.51 -1.14 -2.63
CA ALA A 548 12.68 -0.20 -1.87
C ALA A 548 11.43 -0.92 -1.32
N PRO A 549 11.07 -0.68 -0.04
CA PRO A 549 9.82 -1.17 0.51
C PRO A 549 8.60 -0.84 -0.36
N THR A 550 7.73 -1.84 -0.51
CA THR A 550 6.45 -1.72 -1.22
C THR A 550 5.28 -2.04 -0.29
N GLU A 551 4.05 -1.76 -0.74
CA GLU A 551 2.84 -2.18 0.01
C GLU A 551 2.82 -3.71 0.23
N LEU A 552 3.42 -4.51 -0.66
CA LEU A 552 3.55 -5.95 -0.50
C LEU A 552 4.58 -6.33 0.57
N SER A 553 5.66 -5.55 0.67
CA SER A 553 6.65 -5.71 1.74
C SER A 553 6.03 -5.44 3.13
N ASP A 554 5.09 -4.49 3.21
CA ASP A 554 4.29 -4.27 4.42
C ASP A 554 3.36 -5.43 4.74
N VAL A 555 2.75 -6.07 3.73
CA VAL A 555 1.91 -7.26 3.92
C VAL A 555 2.72 -8.43 4.47
N TYR A 556 3.95 -8.63 4.00
CA TYR A 556 4.87 -9.61 4.60
C TYR A 556 5.15 -9.27 6.07
N SER A 557 5.53 -8.02 6.32
CA SER A 557 5.81 -7.51 7.68
C SER A 557 4.59 -7.69 8.61
N LEU A 558 3.38 -7.48 8.08
CA LEU A 558 2.12 -7.71 8.76
C LEU A 558 1.98 -9.18 9.15
N GLY A 559 2.27 -10.11 8.24
CA GLY A 559 2.29 -11.55 8.54
C GLY A 559 3.23 -11.90 9.70
N CYS A 560 4.44 -11.32 9.71
CA CYS A 560 5.39 -11.48 10.82
C CYS A 560 4.84 -10.92 12.13
N VAL A 561 4.19 -9.75 12.10
CA VAL A 561 3.50 -9.17 13.28
C VAL A 561 2.38 -10.10 13.76
N MET A 562 1.56 -10.64 12.86
CA MET A 562 0.47 -11.55 13.24
C MET A 562 1.00 -12.82 13.91
N TYR A 563 2.12 -13.33 13.44
CA TYR A 563 2.82 -14.44 14.09
C TYR A 563 3.35 -14.04 15.48
N GLU A 564 4.02 -12.88 15.59
CA GLU A 564 4.55 -12.36 16.86
C GLU A 564 3.47 -12.18 17.93
N VAL A 565 2.27 -11.75 17.54
CA VAL A 565 1.17 -11.43 18.45
C VAL A 565 0.15 -12.56 18.61
N SER A 566 0.42 -13.74 18.01
CA SER A 566 -0.45 -14.91 18.10
C SER A 566 -0.51 -15.54 19.50
#